data_AF-I1BXE6-F1
#
_entry.id   AF-I1BXE6-F1
#
_cell.length_a   1.000
_cell.length_b   1.000
_cell.length_c   1.000
_cell.angle_alpha   90.00
_cell.angle_beta   90.00
_cell.angle_gamma   90.00
#
_symmetry.space_group_name_H-M   'P 1'
#
loop_
_entity.id
_entity.type
_entity.pdbx_description
1 polymer ?
#
loop_
_entity_poly.entity_id
_entity_poly.type
_entity_poly.pdbx_seq_one_letter_code
_entity_poly.pdbx_strand_id
1 'polypeptide(L)'
;MGDLHGDLSNTLSILKFSKIIDEDHHWIAGDTILVQTGDVVDRGLDTIKLYKLLQDLRKEAPLHGGLVIPLLGNHEIMNLIGDWRYVYPGEPETFGGIEARKKAFAADGFIGEYLTFLNITTKVGSTVFCHGGIHPYYGQYGLDWINDQTHQSILDYMESNGQEGDKYGIFGDDGPTWYRGYAIEHEDSVCDLLDKALEFMGANRMVVGHTVQHDGRIHTRCGGKVVLIDVGISTVYGGNKGALEIRGNKATALYKDGTETLPSPPPYNPKKAIVHDEL
;
A
#
# COMPACT_ATOMS: atom_id res chain seq x y z
N MET A 1 6.21 -1.38 3.63
CA MET A 1 5.60 -1.38 4.96
C MET A 1 4.10 -1.40 4.77
N GLY A 2 3.40 -2.22 5.56
CA GLY A 2 1.95 -2.36 5.48
C GLY A 2 1.19 -1.24 6.17
N ASP A 3 0.02 -1.61 6.66
CA ASP A 3 -1.07 -0.77 7.11
C ASP A 3 -0.76 -0.18 8.50
N LEU A 4 -0.74 1.15 8.61
CA LEU A 4 -0.29 1.86 9.82
C LEU A 4 -1.45 2.21 10.76
N HIS A 5 -2.62 2.49 10.19
CA HIS A 5 -3.87 2.71 10.92
C HIS A 5 -3.73 3.59 12.17
N GLY A 6 -3.19 4.79 11.95
CA GLY A 6 -3.11 5.82 12.98
C GLY A 6 -2.18 5.51 14.16
N ASP A 7 -1.25 4.56 14.02
CA ASP A 7 -0.29 4.16 15.07
C ASP A 7 1.15 4.61 14.76
N LEU A 8 1.50 5.81 15.23
CA LEU A 8 2.85 6.36 15.02
C LEU A 8 3.92 5.59 15.79
N SER A 9 3.61 5.11 17.00
CA SER A 9 4.60 4.46 17.87
C SER A 9 5.16 3.19 17.25
N ASN A 10 4.28 2.32 16.75
CA ASN A 10 4.70 1.09 16.08
C ASN A 10 5.37 1.39 14.74
N THR A 11 4.87 2.39 13.99
CA THR A 11 5.50 2.86 12.74
C THR A 11 6.95 3.28 12.96
N LEU A 12 7.20 4.17 13.93
CA LEU A 12 8.56 4.65 14.25
C LEU A 12 9.46 3.50 14.71
N SER A 13 8.93 2.57 15.52
CA SER A 13 9.69 1.39 15.93
C SER A 13 10.15 0.56 14.72
N ILE A 14 9.28 0.36 13.72
CA ILE A 14 9.60 -0.41 12.52
C ILE A 14 10.63 0.31 11.66
N LEU A 15 10.44 1.61 11.41
CA LEU A 15 11.38 2.41 10.63
C LEU A 15 12.78 2.44 11.28
N LYS A 16 12.87 2.52 12.61
CA LYS A 16 14.14 2.50 13.35
C LYS A 16 14.86 1.16 13.25
N PHE A 17 14.21 0.03 13.59
CA PHE A 17 14.92 -1.27 13.52
C PHE A 17 15.21 -1.70 12.09
N SER A 18 14.43 -1.22 11.11
CA SER A 18 14.69 -1.43 9.68
C SER A 18 15.76 -0.48 9.11
N LYS A 19 16.32 0.40 9.96
CA LYS A 19 17.36 1.39 9.59
C LYS A 19 16.92 2.35 8.48
N ILE A 20 15.64 2.69 8.46
CA ILE A 20 15.08 3.71 7.56
C ILE A 20 15.31 5.11 8.12
N ILE A 21 15.09 5.25 9.43
CA ILE A 21 15.25 6.51 10.15
C ILE A 21 16.17 6.35 11.36
N ASP A 22 16.77 7.46 11.80
CA ASP A 22 17.50 7.55 13.06
C ASP A 22 16.57 7.80 14.28
N GLU A 23 17.17 8.08 15.44
CA GLU A 23 16.41 8.34 16.68
C GLU A 23 15.61 9.63 16.65
N ASP A 24 16.05 10.63 15.86
CA ASP A 24 15.41 11.93 15.66
C ASP A 24 14.41 11.91 14.48
N HIS A 25 14.22 10.73 13.88
CA HIS A 25 13.29 10.43 12.78
C HIS A 25 13.70 10.95 11.41
N HIS A 26 14.99 11.22 11.19
CA HIS A 26 15.54 11.61 9.90
C HIS A 26 15.97 10.41 9.05
N TRP A 27 15.86 10.54 7.74
CA TRP A 27 16.26 9.51 6.76
C TRP A 27 17.75 9.14 6.86
N ILE A 28 18.04 7.85 7.00
CA ILE A 28 19.42 7.31 7.03
C ILE A 28 19.66 6.14 6.08
N ALA A 29 18.68 5.78 5.25
CA ALA A 29 18.73 4.56 4.45
C ALA A 29 19.42 4.70 3.07
N GLY A 30 20.19 5.77 2.86
CA GLY A 30 20.92 5.99 1.61
C GLY A 30 19.99 5.95 0.39
N ASP A 31 20.29 5.08 -0.57
CA ASP A 31 19.59 4.88 -1.83
C ASP A 31 18.36 3.93 -1.74
N THR A 32 17.94 3.59 -0.53
CA THR A 32 16.78 2.71 -0.32
C THR A 32 15.49 3.32 -0.84
N ILE A 33 14.61 2.47 -1.39
CA ILE A 33 13.22 2.83 -1.72
C ILE A 33 12.29 2.27 -0.65
N LEU A 34 11.63 3.15 0.10
CA LEU A 34 10.55 2.78 1.02
C LEU A 34 9.21 2.85 0.30
N VAL A 35 8.52 1.71 0.18
CA VAL A 35 7.12 1.67 -0.27
C VAL A 35 6.21 1.48 0.94
N GLN A 36 5.24 2.37 1.12
CA GLN A 36 4.16 2.27 2.12
C GLN A 36 2.86 1.96 1.35
N THR A 37 2.20 0.85 1.65
CA THR A 37 1.14 0.29 0.79
C THR A 37 -0.27 0.75 1.14
N GLY A 38 -0.45 1.97 1.64
CA GLY A 38 -1.77 2.51 2.01
C GLY A 38 -2.24 2.18 3.43
N ASP A 39 -3.39 2.70 3.80
CA ASP A 39 -4.00 2.61 5.13
C ASP A 39 -3.11 3.22 6.23
N VAL A 40 -2.76 4.49 6.02
CA VAL A 40 -2.06 5.32 7.02
C VAL A 40 -3.06 5.82 8.07
N VAL A 41 -4.27 6.16 7.64
CA VAL A 41 -5.36 6.77 8.42
C VAL A 41 -6.27 5.72 9.09
N ASP A 42 -7.20 6.22 9.92
CA ASP A 42 -8.24 5.52 10.65
C ASP A 42 -7.74 4.62 11.78
N ARG A 43 -8.67 4.16 12.63
CA ARG A 43 -8.47 3.31 13.82
C ARG A 43 -7.59 3.88 14.94
N GLY A 44 -6.69 4.82 14.65
CA GLY A 44 -5.82 5.47 15.62
C GLY A 44 -5.97 6.99 15.67
N LEU A 45 -5.08 7.63 16.43
CA LEU A 45 -5.12 9.08 16.72
C LEU A 45 -4.00 9.88 16.05
N ASP A 46 -3.04 9.20 15.40
CA ASP A 46 -1.81 9.84 14.94
C ASP A 46 -1.79 10.21 13.43
N THR A 47 -2.94 10.25 12.76
CA THR A 47 -3.06 10.54 11.31
C THR A 47 -2.24 11.75 10.85
N ILE A 48 -2.39 12.90 11.50
CA ILE A 48 -1.65 14.13 11.14
C ILE A 48 -0.14 13.89 11.27
N LYS A 49 0.30 13.20 12.34
CA LYS A 49 1.72 12.96 12.60
C LYS A 49 2.31 11.97 11.60
N LEU A 50 1.56 10.94 11.22
CA LEU A 50 1.97 9.95 10.24
C LEU A 50 2.12 10.56 8.83
N TYR A 51 1.15 11.35 8.37
CA TYR A 51 1.31 12.03 7.08
C TYR A 51 2.45 13.04 7.10
N LYS A 52 2.63 13.78 8.21
CA LYS A 52 3.80 14.66 8.36
C LYS A 52 5.11 13.87 8.25
N LEU A 53 5.25 12.75 8.97
CA LEU A 53 6.42 11.88 8.92
C LEU A 53 6.70 11.40 7.48
N LEU A 54 5.68 10.87 6.79
CA LEU A 54 5.86 10.39 5.41
C LEU A 54 6.24 11.53 4.45
N GLN A 55 5.63 12.71 4.59
CA GLN A 55 5.96 13.88 3.76
C GLN A 55 7.37 14.40 4.01
N ASP A 56 7.82 14.41 5.27
CA ASP A 56 9.17 14.83 5.62
C ASP A 56 10.21 13.83 5.07
N LEU A 57 9.98 12.52 5.25
CA LEU A 57 10.84 11.49 4.66
C LEU A 57 10.87 11.52 3.12
N ARG A 58 9.75 11.87 2.47
CA ARG A 58 9.70 12.08 1.02
C ARG A 58 10.59 13.24 0.54
N LYS A 59 10.79 14.27 1.38
CA LYS A 59 11.70 15.39 1.08
C LYS A 59 13.14 15.02 1.36
N GLU A 60 13.40 14.26 2.42
CA GLU A 60 14.75 13.89 2.85
C GLU A 60 15.38 12.78 2.00
N ALA A 61 14.64 11.72 1.70
CA ALA A 61 15.20 10.54 1.02
C ALA A 61 15.92 10.87 -0.30
N PRO A 62 15.36 11.70 -1.21
CA PRO A 62 16.05 12.06 -2.46
C PRO A 62 17.38 12.78 -2.27
N LEU A 63 17.59 13.48 -1.14
CA LEU A 63 18.87 14.14 -0.83
C LEU A 63 20.02 13.13 -0.61
N HIS A 64 19.67 11.87 -0.35
CA HIS A 64 20.59 10.77 -0.13
C HIS A 64 20.49 9.68 -1.21
N GLY A 65 19.78 9.96 -2.32
CA GLY A 65 19.54 9.03 -3.43
C GLY A 65 18.42 8.02 -3.20
N GLY A 66 17.71 8.10 -2.07
CA GLY A 66 16.59 7.25 -1.73
C GLY A 66 15.25 7.80 -2.24
N LEU A 67 14.18 7.06 -1.97
CA LEU A 67 12.82 7.45 -2.35
C LEU A 67 11.79 6.91 -1.37
N VAL A 68 10.73 7.66 -1.13
CA VAL A 68 9.56 7.21 -0.37
C VAL A 68 8.34 7.24 -1.28
N ILE A 69 7.68 6.09 -1.45
CA ILE A 69 6.50 5.89 -2.29
C ILE A 69 5.33 5.43 -1.39
N PRO A 70 4.56 6.35 -0.81
CA PRO A 70 3.28 6.02 -0.22
C PRO A 70 2.24 5.83 -1.31
N LEU A 71 1.44 4.77 -1.17
CA LEU A 71 0.30 4.47 -2.02
C LEU A 71 -1.00 4.77 -1.28
N LEU A 72 -2.08 4.96 -2.03
CA LEU A 72 -3.42 5.03 -1.46
C LEU A 72 -3.90 3.62 -1.08
N GLY A 73 -4.40 3.47 0.15
CA GLY A 73 -5.19 2.34 0.60
C GLY A 73 -6.68 2.63 0.51
N ASN A 74 -7.51 1.68 0.93
CA ASN A 74 -8.94 1.90 0.89
C ASN A 74 -9.38 2.93 1.94
N HIS A 75 -8.68 3.03 3.07
CA HIS A 75 -9.02 4.01 4.11
C HIS A 75 -8.71 5.45 3.68
N GLU A 76 -7.68 5.68 2.86
CA GLU A 76 -7.47 6.99 2.24
C GLU A 76 -8.65 7.36 1.34
N ILE A 77 -9.06 6.45 0.46
CA ILE A 77 -10.18 6.67 -0.48
C ILE A 77 -11.48 6.92 0.29
N MET A 78 -11.79 6.10 1.30
CA MET A 78 -12.96 6.26 2.16
C MET A 78 -13.01 7.66 2.80
N ASN A 79 -11.89 8.12 3.34
CA ASN A 79 -11.82 9.44 3.96
C ASN A 79 -12.01 10.58 2.97
N LEU A 80 -11.46 10.46 1.76
CA LEU A 80 -11.60 11.44 0.68
C LEU A 80 -13.06 11.58 0.22
N ILE A 81 -13.84 10.51 0.22
CA ILE A 81 -15.28 10.53 -0.16
C ILE A 81 -16.24 10.79 1.01
N GLY A 82 -15.72 11.13 2.19
CA GLY A 82 -16.56 11.39 3.36
C GLY A 82 -17.11 10.13 4.07
N ASP A 83 -16.60 8.94 3.73
CA ASP A 83 -16.93 7.70 4.43
C ASP A 83 -16.03 7.51 5.66
N TRP A 84 -16.60 7.78 6.83
CA TRP A 84 -15.87 7.87 8.08
C TRP A 84 -16.19 6.74 9.06
N ARG A 85 -16.72 5.62 8.55
CA ARG A 85 -17.15 4.47 9.38
C ARG A 85 -16.05 3.91 10.30
N TYR A 86 -14.77 4.13 9.96
CA TYR A 86 -13.61 3.63 10.71
C TYR A 86 -12.76 4.71 11.37
N VAL A 87 -13.20 5.97 11.29
CA VAL A 87 -12.56 7.07 12.01
C VAL A 87 -12.66 6.81 13.50
N TYR A 88 -11.52 6.89 14.20
CA TYR A 88 -11.50 6.66 15.64
C TYR A 88 -12.28 7.77 16.36
N PRO A 89 -13.15 7.47 17.36
CA PRO A 89 -14.06 8.46 17.95
C PRO A 89 -13.41 9.73 18.53
N GLY A 90 -12.12 9.69 18.88
CA GLY A 90 -11.35 10.84 19.38
C GLY A 90 -10.38 11.47 18.37
N GLU A 91 -10.34 10.97 17.13
CA GLU A 91 -9.44 11.49 16.10
C GLU A 91 -9.83 12.91 15.62
N PRO A 92 -11.13 13.27 15.43
CA PRO A 92 -11.50 14.62 15.02
C PRO A 92 -10.94 15.72 15.93
N GLU A 93 -10.82 15.48 17.24
CA GLU A 93 -10.26 16.43 18.21
C GLU A 93 -8.79 16.75 17.91
N THR A 94 -8.04 15.81 17.33
CA THR A 94 -6.64 16.03 16.92
C THR A 94 -6.52 17.03 15.76
N PHE A 95 -7.60 17.21 14.99
CA PHE A 95 -7.70 18.23 13.94
C PHE A 95 -8.25 19.57 14.45
N GLY A 96 -8.69 19.65 15.71
CA GLY A 96 -9.45 20.80 16.24
C GLY A 96 -10.96 20.67 16.07
N GLY A 97 -11.47 19.46 15.86
CA GLY A 97 -12.88 19.12 15.75
C GLY A 97 -13.28 18.64 14.36
N ILE A 98 -14.54 18.21 14.25
CA ILE A 98 -15.06 17.53 13.04
C ILE A 98 -14.99 18.38 11.77
N GLU A 99 -15.29 19.67 11.87
CA GLU A 99 -15.25 20.58 10.71
C GLU A 99 -13.82 20.84 10.23
N ALA A 100 -12.85 20.90 11.15
CA ALA A 100 -11.45 21.03 10.80
C ALA A 100 -10.91 19.75 10.13
N ARG A 101 -11.38 18.58 10.57
CA ARG A 101 -11.10 17.30 9.90
C ARG A 101 -11.69 17.24 8.49
N LYS A 102 -12.95 17.62 8.29
CA LYS A 102 -13.57 17.72 6.95
C LYS A 102 -12.69 18.57 6.04
N LYS A 103 -12.31 19.75 6.52
CA LYS A 103 -11.46 20.67 5.76
C LYS A 103 -10.07 20.09 5.48
N ALA A 104 -9.50 19.28 6.37
CA ALA A 104 -8.21 18.64 6.13
C ALA A 104 -8.25 17.65 4.95
N PHE A 105 -9.35 16.89 4.82
CA PHE A 105 -9.53 15.87 3.76
C PHE A 105 -10.23 16.36 2.49
N ALA A 106 -10.76 17.59 2.48
CA ALA A 106 -11.27 18.23 1.27
C ALA A 106 -10.18 18.31 0.19
N ALA A 107 -10.56 18.41 -1.09
CA ALA A 107 -9.62 18.43 -2.21
C ALA A 107 -8.57 19.56 -2.13
N ASP A 108 -8.93 20.70 -1.52
CA ASP A 108 -8.05 21.84 -1.23
C ASP A 108 -7.48 21.84 0.21
N GLY A 109 -7.75 20.77 0.96
CA GLY A 109 -7.26 20.53 2.30
C GLY A 109 -5.85 19.95 2.30
N PHE A 110 -5.07 20.22 3.35
CA PHE A 110 -3.65 19.82 3.38
C PHE A 110 -3.41 18.30 3.32
N ILE A 111 -4.39 17.47 3.71
CA ILE A 111 -4.32 16.01 3.52
C ILE A 111 -4.94 15.63 2.18
N GLY A 112 -6.12 16.14 1.84
CA GLY A 112 -6.81 15.80 0.60
C GLY A 112 -5.99 16.16 -0.64
N GLU A 113 -5.44 17.37 -0.70
CA GLU A 113 -4.53 17.82 -1.75
C GLU A 113 -3.37 16.82 -1.89
N TYR A 114 -2.70 16.47 -0.79
CA TYR A 114 -1.60 15.51 -0.79
C TYR A 114 -2.02 14.13 -1.30
N LEU A 115 -3.15 13.60 -0.84
CA LEU A 115 -3.62 12.25 -1.18
C LEU A 115 -4.04 12.14 -2.65
N THR A 116 -4.68 13.15 -3.22
CA THR A 116 -5.12 13.12 -4.64
C THR A 116 -3.96 13.00 -5.66
N PHE A 117 -2.73 13.32 -5.24
CA PHE A 117 -1.51 13.13 -6.04
C PHE A 117 -0.84 11.76 -5.87
N LEU A 118 -1.32 10.91 -4.96
CA LEU A 118 -0.70 9.60 -4.72
C LEU A 118 -1.24 8.53 -5.68
N ASN A 119 -0.36 7.63 -6.10
CA ASN A 119 -0.73 6.47 -6.89
C ASN A 119 -1.37 5.38 -6.01
N ILE A 120 -2.19 4.51 -6.58
CA ILE A 120 -2.68 3.29 -5.91
C ILE A 120 -1.77 2.08 -6.16
N THR A 121 -0.88 2.17 -7.16
CA THR A 121 0.08 1.11 -7.49
C THR A 121 1.46 1.65 -7.83
N THR A 122 2.50 0.83 -7.62
CA THR A 122 3.85 1.11 -8.15
C THR A 122 4.58 -0.18 -8.48
N LYS A 123 5.65 -0.06 -9.27
CA LYS A 123 6.58 -1.15 -9.57
C LYS A 123 8.00 -0.71 -9.29
N VAL A 124 8.70 -1.48 -8.46
CA VAL A 124 10.13 -1.29 -8.17
C VAL A 124 10.88 -2.55 -8.61
N GLY A 125 11.74 -2.40 -9.61
CA GLY A 125 12.36 -3.54 -10.28
C GLY A 125 11.31 -4.45 -10.89
N SER A 126 11.26 -5.71 -10.43
CA SER A 126 10.27 -6.71 -10.86
C SER A 126 9.15 -6.96 -9.84
N THR A 127 9.04 -6.14 -8.80
CA THR A 127 7.99 -6.28 -7.78
C THR A 127 6.95 -5.18 -7.94
N VAL A 128 5.68 -5.56 -8.00
CA VAL A 128 4.55 -4.63 -7.99
C VAL A 128 3.99 -4.51 -6.57
N PHE A 129 3.54 -3.32 -6.22
CA PHE A 129 3.00 -2.98 -4.92
C PHE A 129 1.63 -2.33 -5.11
N CYS A 130 0.66 -2.74 -4.31
CA CYS A 130 -0.65 -2.15 -4.19
C CYS A 130 -1.19 -2.44 -2.78
N HIS A 131 -2.32 -1.85 -2.42
CA HIS A 131 -2.88 -2.04 -1.09
C HIS A 131 -3.56 -3.41 -0.92
N GLY A 132 -4.57 -3.75 -1.72
CA GLY A 132 -5.30 -5.02 -1.63
C GLY A 132 -4.79 -6.11 -2.57
N GLY A 133 -4.76 -5.82 -3.87
CA GLY A 133 -4.32 -6.78 -4.89
C GLY A 133 -4.77 -6.40 -6.30
N ILE A 134 -3.94 -6.60 -7.31
CA ILE A 134 -4.30 -6.27 -8.69
C ILE A 134 -4.88 -7.50 -9.39
N HIS A 135 -6.20 -7.50 -9.60
CA HIS A 135 -6.89 -8.53 -10.39
C HIS A 135 -6.43 -8.46 -11.88
N PRO A 136 -6.35 -9.58 -12.63
CA PRO A 136 -5.96 -9.57 -14.05
C PRO A 136 -6.78 -8.65 -14.94
N TYR A 137 -8.05 -8.41 -14.58
CA TYR A 137 -8.91 -7.44 -15.27
C TYR A 137 -8.28 -6.04 -15.33
N TYR A 138 -7.61 -5.59 -14.26
CA TYR A 138 -6.88 -4.33 -14.23
C TYR A 138 -5.46 -4.51 -14.76
N GLY A 139 -4.81 -5.62 -14.41
CA GLY A 139 -3.43 -5.92 -14.81
C GLY A 139 -3.20 -5.83 -16.32
N GLN A 140 -4.16 -6.27 -17.14
CA GLN A 140 -4.08 -6.24 -18.61
C GLN A 140 -3.92 -4.83 -19.21
N TYR A 141 -4.34 -3.78 -18.49
CA TYR A 141 -4.19 -2.39 -18.94
C TYR A 141 -2.85 -1.77 -18.52
N GLY A 142 -2.13 -2.41 -17.58
CA GLY A 142 -0.86 -1.93 -17.04
C GLY A 142 -1.03 -0.94 -15.87
N LEU A 143 0.05 -0.78 -15.10
CA LEU A 143 0.04 0.04 -13.88
C LEU A 143 -0.13 1.54 -14.15
N ASP A 144 0.44 2.04 -15.24
CA ASP A 144 0.32 3.45 -15.62
C ASP A 144 -1.15 3.79 -15.89
N TRP A 145 -1.87 2.92 -16.60
CA TRP A 145 -3.31 3.09 -16.82
C TRP A 145 -4.09 3.08 -15.51
N ILE A 146 -3.78 2.18 -14.57
CA ILE A 146 -4.45 2.09 -13.26
C ILE A 146 -4.28 3.42 -12.49
N ASN A 147 -3.07 3.96 -12.46
CA ASN A 147 -2.78 5.22 -11.78
C ASN A 147 -3.39 6.41 -12.52
N ASP A 148 -3.34 6.45 -13.86
CA ASP A 148 -3.99 7.48 -14.67
C ASP A 148 -5.50 7.52 -14.44
N GLN A 149 -6.17 6.36 -14.39
CA GLN A 149 -7.59 6.29 -14.06
C GLN A 149 -7.87 6.80 -12.65
N THR A 150 -6.99 6.48 -11.69
CA THR A 150 -7.12 7.00 -10.32
C THR A 150 -7.10 8.52 -10.30
N HIS A 151 -6.12 9.15 -10.95
CA HIS A 151 -6.01 10.61 -10.98
C HIS A 151 -7.11 11.30 -11.79
N GLN A 152 -7.63 10.65 -12.83
CA GLN A 152 -8.75 11.16 -13.62
C GLN A 152 -10.07 11.09 -12.84
N SER A 153 -10.27 10.05 -12.03
CA SER A 153 -11.54 9.77 -11.37
C SER A 153 -11.65 10.32 -9.95
N ILE A 154 -10.53 10.50 -9.21
CA ILE A 154 -10.58 10.73 -7.76
C ILE A 154 -11.37 11.99 -7.37
N LEU A 155 -11.26 13.09 -8.12
CA LEU A 155 -11.96 14.34 -7.78
C LEU A 155 -13.48 14.22 -7.98
N ASP A 156 -13.92 13.61 -9.08
CA ASP A 156 -15.34 13.35 -9.34
C ASP A 156 -15.90 12.33 -8.32
N TYR A 157 -15.09 11.34 -7.94
CA TYR A 157 -15.42 10.36 -6.91
C TYR A 157 -15.57 11.02 -5.53
N MET A 158 -14.72 11.99 -5.21
CA MET A 158 -14.85 12.83 -4.00
C MET A 158 -16.11 13.69 -4.02
N GLU A 159 -16.35 14.44 -5.10
CA GLU A 159 -17.51 15.34 -5.22
C GLU A 159 -18.84 14.59 -5.10
N SER A 160 -18.90 13.37 -5.65
CA SER A 160 -20.09 12.52 -5.60
C SER A 160 -20.23 11.70 -4.33
N ASN A 161 -19.31 11.80 -3.35
CA ASN A 161 -19.25 10.94 -2.17
C ASN A 161 -19.24 9.44 -2.52
N GLY A 162 -18.43 9.09 -3.52
CA GLY A 162 -18.22 7.72 -3.97
C GLY A 162 -19.33 7.13 -4.84
N GLN A 163 -20.24 7.95 -5.38
CA GLN A 163 -21.37 7.47 -6.19
C GLN A 163 -21.08 7.50 -7.70
N GLU A 164 -20.23 8.42 -8.17
CA GLU A 164 -19.93 8.65 -9.58
C GLU A 164 -18.41 8.78 -9.82
N GLY A 165 -17.97 8.82 -11.07
CA GLY A 165 -16.54 9.00 -11.41
C GLY A 165 -15.72 7.70 -11.51
N ASP A 166 -16.13 6.61 -10.86
CA ASP A 166 -15.45 5.31 -10.95
C ASP A 166 -16.06 4.38 -12.00
N LYS A 167 -15.91 4.75 -13.27
CA LYS A 167 -16.48 4.00 -14.40
C LYS A 167 -15.96 2.54 -14.48
N TYR A 168 -14.72 2.31 -14.05
CA TYR A 168 -14.04 1.02 -14.23
C TYR A 168 -13.99 0.19 -12.95
N GLY A 169 -14.50 0.69 -11.83
CA GLY A 169 -14.53 -0.01 -10.54
C GLY A 169 -13.18 -0.04 -9.83
N ILE A 170 -12.26 0.89 -10.12
CA ILE A 170 -10.92 0.91 -9.52
C ILE A 170 -10.95 1.14 -8.00
N PHE A 171 -12.00 1.76 -7.47
CA PHE A 171 -12.23 1.97 -6.04
C PHE A 171 -13.22 0.98 -5.42
N GLY A 172 -13.78 0.06 -6.22
CA GLY A 172 -14.71 -0.98 -5.78
C GLY A 172 -14.03 -2.22 -5.19
N ASP A 173 -14.84 -3.21 -4.79
CA ASP A 173 -14.40 -4.40 -4.04
C ASP A 173 -13.33 -5.25 -4.75
N ASP A 174 -13.40 -5.34 -6.09
CA ASP A 174 -12.40 -6.04 -6.90
C ASP A 174 -11.22 -5.13 -7.30
N GLY A 175 -11.28 -3.84 -6.97
CA GLY A 175 -10.28 -2.84 -7.29
C GLY A 175 -8.97 -3.03 -6.50
N PRO A 176 -7.86 -2.39 -6.94
CA PRO A 176 -6.54 -2.61 -6.36
C PRO A 176 -6.40 -2.31 -4.86
N THR A 177 -7.30 -1.51 -4.29
CA THR A 177 -7.30 -1.18 -2.86
C THR A 177 -8.18 -2.12 -2.02
N TRP A 178 -9.09 -2.90 -2.61
CA TRP A 178 -10.01 -3.74 -1.83
C TRP A 178 -9.86 -5.24 -2.08
N TYR A 179 -9.31 -5.64 -3.23
CA TYR A 179 -9.30 -7.04 -3.62
C TYR A 179 -8.53 -7.92 -2.62
N ARG A 180 -9.24 -8.83 -1.94
CA ARG A 180 -8.66 -9.73 -0.93
C ARG A 180 -8.31 -11.11 -1.46
N GLY A 181 -8.64 -11.42 -2.71
CA GLY A 181 -8.60 -12.81 -3.19
C GLY A 181 -7.24 -13.47 -3.02
N TYR A 182 -6.15 -12.74 -3.29
CA TYR A 182 -4.78 -13.24 -3.09
C TYR A 182 -4.44 -13.59 -1.64
N ALA A 183 -5.12 -13.00 -0.66
CA ALA A 183 -4.92 -13.29 0.76
C ALA A 183 -5.82 -14.42 1.28
N ILE A 184 -7.06 -14.52 0.81
CA ILE A 184 -8.09 -15.37 1.45
C ILE A 184 -8.58 -16.56 0.62
N GLU A 185 -8.53 -16.48 -0.71
CA GLU A 185 -9.06 -17.55 -1.57
C GLU A 185 -8.15 -18.77 -1.57
N HIS A 186 -8.67 -19.94 -1.95
CA HIS A 186 -7.89 -21.18 -2.01
C HIS A 186 -6.69 -21.05 -2.96
N GLU A 187 -5.54 -21.60 -2.56
CA GLU A 187 -4.28 -21.38 -3.28
C GLU A 187 -4.32 -21.92 -4.72
N ASP A 188 -4.90 -23.11 -4.91
CA ASP A 188 -5.07 -23.73 -6.24
C ASP A 188 -5.87 -22.83 -7.22
N SER A 189 -6.82 -22.04 -6.73
CA SER A 189 -7.62 -21.14 -7.58
C SER A 189 -6.90 -19.82 -7.85
N VAL A 190 -6.16 -19.33 -6.87
CA VAL A 190 -5.66 -17.96 -6.88
C VAL A 190 -4.28 -17.83 -7.52
N CYS A 191 -3.48 -18.89 -7.56
CA CYS A 191 -2.14 -18.84 -8.15
C CYS A 191 -2.16 -18.68 -9.67
N ASP A 192 -3.08 -19.33 -10.38
CA ASP A 192 -3.23 -19.15 -11.83
C ASP A 192 -3.71 -17.73 -12.16
N LEU A 193 -4.61 -17.20 -11.34
CA LEU A 193 -5.09 -15.83 -11.46
C LEU A 193 -3.96 -14.82 -11.23
N LEU A 194 -3.16 -15.02 -10.18
CA LEU A 194 -2.00 -14.20 -9.86
C LEU A 194 -0.94 -14.26 -10.98
N ASP A 195 -0.68 -15.44 -11.54
CA ASP A 195 0.26 -15.62 -12.64
C ASP A 195 -0.13 -14.77 -13.84
N LYS A 196 -1.41 -14.79 -14.22
CA LYS A 196 -1.93 -13.97 -15.31
C LYS A 196 -1.79 -12.48 -15.03
N ALA A 197 -2.08 -12.03 -13.80
CA ALA A 197 -1.91 -10.63 -13.42
C ALA A 197 -0.43 -10.20 -13.52
N LEU A 198 0.48 -11.00 -12.95
CA LEU A 198 1.92 -10.73 -12.96
C LEU A 198 2.50 -10.74 -14.37
N GLU A 199 2.02 -11.62 -15.25
CA GLU A 199 2.40 -11.64 -16.67
C GLU A 199 2.04 -10.32 -17.36
N PHE A 200 0.80 -9.85 -17.23
CA PHE A 200 0.38 -8.58 -17.82
C PHE A 200 1.20 -7.39 -17.33
N MET A 201 1.62 -7.41 -16.06
CA MET A 201 2.44 -6.35 -15.46
C MET A 201 3.96 -6.56 -15.65
N GLY A 202 4.36 -7.66 -16.31
CA GLY A 202 5.76 -8.06 -16.47
C GLY A 202 6.53 -8.13 -15.15
N ALA A 203 5.93 -8.72 -14.13
CA ALA A 203 6.42 -8.72 -12.75
C ALA A 203 6.65 -10.15 -12.23
N ASN A 204 7.50 -10.31 -11.22
CA ASN A 204 7.76 -11.60 -10.58
C ASN A 204 6.89 -11.79 -9.34
N ARG A 205 6.56 -10.69 -8.68
CA ARG A 205 6.00 -10.66 -7.34
C ARG A 205 5.05 -9.49 -7.18
N MET A 206 3.98 -9.71 -6.44
CA MET A 206 3.09 -8.69 -5.89
C MET A 206 3.25 -8.61 -4.37
N VAL A 207 3.28 -7.40 -3.83
CA VAL A 207 3.32 -7.14 -2.38
C VAL A 207 2.07 -6.35 -2.01
N VAL A 208 1.31 -6.85 -1.03
CA VAL A 208 0.01 -6.30 -0.64
C VAL A 208 -0.15 -6.19 0.88
N GLY A 209 -0.90 -5.19 1.33
CA GLY A 209 -1.37 -5.00 2.70
C GLY A 209 -2.81 -5.48 2.86
N HIS A 210 -3.66 -4.63 3.47
CA HIS A 210 -5.15 -4.69 3.54
C HIS A 210 -5.77 -5.86 4.32
N THR A 211 -5.18 -7.05 4.21
CA THR A 211 -5.66 -8.26 4.86
C THR A 211 -4.71 -8.63 5.99
N VAL A 212 -5.13 -8.30 7.20
CA VAL A 212 -4.38 -8.54 8.44
C VAL A 212 -3.99 -10.01 8.56
N GLN A 213 -2.68 -10.23 8.68
CA GLN A 213 -2.09 -11.50 9.08
C GLN A 213 -2.11 -11.60 10.61
N HIS A 214 -3.13 -12.26 11.15
CA HIS A 214 -3.45 -12.24 12.58
C HIS A 214 -2.39 -12.87 13.50
N ASP A 215 -1.45 -13.64 12.97
CA ASP A 215 -0.31 -14.16 13.74
C ASP A 215 0.86 -13.16 13.84
N GLY A 216 0.71 -11.96 13.24
CA GLY A 216 1.72 -10.91 13.25
C GLY A 216 2.90 -11.18 12.33
N ARG A 217 2.78 -12.12 11.39
CA ARG A 217 3.85 -12.53 10.48
C ARG A 217 3.54 -12.15 9.04
N ILE A 218 4.59 -11.85 8.28
CA ILE A 218 4.52 -11.69 6.83
C ILE A 218 4.40 -13.09 6.23
N HIS A 219 3.36 -13.30 5.43
CA HIS A 219 3.13 -14.56 4.72
C HIS A 219 3.41 -14.44 3.24
N THR A 220 3.71 -15.57 2.62
CA THR A 220 3.84 -15.68 1.17
C THR A 220 2.97 -16.80 0.64
N ARG A 221 2.45 -16.63 -0.57
CA ARG A 221 1.66 -17.66 -1.27
C ARG A 221 2.16 -17.84 -2.70
N CYS A 222 1.75 -18.93 -3.35
CA CYS A 222 2.08 -19.21 -4.75
C CYS A 222 3.60 -19.24 -5.01
N GLY A 223 4.35 -19.86 -4.09
CA GLY A 223 5.82 -19.93 -4.18
C GLY A 223 6.53 -18.58 -4.03
N GLY A 224 5.94 -17.61 -3.33
CA GLY A 224 6.53 -16.28 -3.10
C GLY A 224 6.12 -15.22 -4.11
N LYS A 225 5.21 -15.55 -5.04
CA LYS A 225 4.68 -14.62 -6.05
C LYS A 225 3.75 -13.56 -5.45
N VAL A 226 3.12 -13.82 -4.31
CA VAL A 226 2.46 -12.78 -3.51
C VAL A 226 2.99 -12.79 -2.08
N VAL A 227 3.21 -11.60 -1.53
CA VAL A 227 3.66 -11.37 -0.16
C VAL A 227 2.65 -10.48 0.56
N LEU A 228 2.10 -10.98 1.66
CA LEU A 228 1.09 -10.33 2.49
C LEU A 228 1.82 -9.64 3.66
N ILE A 229 1.85 -8.31 3.67
CA ILE A 229 2.69 -7.52 4.60
C ILE A 229 1.91 -6.74 5.66
N ASP A 230 0.58 -6.81 5.65
CA ASP A 230 -0.22 -6.30 6.75
C ASP A 230 -0.15 -7.27 7.93
N VAL A 231 0.77 -7.01 8.85
CA VAL A 231 0.94 -7.81 10.06
C VAL A 231 0.07 -7.35 11.23
N GLY A 232 -0.83 -6.37 11.01
CA GLY A 232 -1.57 -5.71 12.09
C GLY A 232 -0.66 -4.78 12.92
N ILE A 233 -0.08 -3.77 12.28
CA ILE A 233 0.87 -2.84 12.92
C ILE A 233 0.20 -2.00 14.00
N SER A 234 -1.02 -1.53 13.74
CA SER A 234 -1.78 -0.78 14.72
C SER A 234 -2.15 -1.65 15.92
N THR A 235 -2.07 -1.06 17.12
CA THR A 235 -2.49 -1.70 18.37
C THR A 235 -3.92 -2.25 18.35
N VAL A 236 -4.80 -1.71 17.49
CA VAL A 236 -6.18 -2.21 17.28
C VAL A 236 -6.19 -3.63 16.67
N TYR A 237 -5.16 -4.00 15.90
CA TYR A 237 -5.03 -5.29 15.21
C TYR A 237 -3.97 -6.22 15.81
N GLY A 238 -3.25 -5.79 16.84
CA GLY A 238 -2.26 -6.60 17.54
C GLY A 238 -0.99 -5.85 17.94
N GLY A 239 -0.68 -4.71 17.31
CA GLY A 239 0.52 -3.93 17.61
C GLY A 239 1.82 -4.61 17.16
N ASN A 240 1.71 -5.51 16.17
CA ASN A 240 2.82 -6.29 15.64
C ASN A 240 3.78 -5.40 14.85
N LYS A 241 5.03 -5.82 14.70
CA LYS A 241 6.06 -4.98 14.08
C LYS A 241 6.82 -5.77 13.05
N GLY A 242 6.50 -5.51 11.78
CA GLY A 242 7.07 -6.21 10.64
C GLY A 242 7.31 -5.26 9.46
N ALA A 243 8.40 -5.50 8.73
CA ALA A 243 8.66 -4.87 7.44
C ALA A 243 9.20 -5.90 6.45
N LEU A 244 8.98 -5.66 5.16
CA LEU A 244 9.56 -6.48 4.08
C LEU A 244 10.77 -5.76 3.51
N GLU A 245 11.92 -6.43 3.48
CA GLU A 245 13.11 -6.00 2.73
C GLU A 245 13.23 -6.82 1.44
N ILE A 246 13.46 -6.13 0.32
CA ILE A 246 13.74 -6.76 -0.98
C ILE A 246 15.10 -6.29 -1.48
N ARG A 247 16.02 -7.22 -1.71
CA ARG A 247 17.34 -6.97 -2.32
C ARG A 247 17.53 -7.87 -3.53
N GLY A 248 17.47 -7.28 -4.73
CA GLY A 248 17.39 -8.05 -5.97
C GLY A 248 16.13 -8.92 -5.97
N ASN A 249 16.27 -10.24 -6.08
CA ASN A 249 15.14 -11.17 -6.01
C ASN A 249 14.82 -11.65 -4.58
N LYS A 250 15.73 -11.46 -3.62
CA LYS A 250 15.56 -11.99 -2.26
C LYS A 250 14.57 -11.14 -1.47
N ALA A 251 13.56 -11.79 -0.88
CA ALA A 251 12.66 -11.20 0.11
C ALA A 251 13.04 -11.65 1.52
N THR A 252 13.07 -10.71 2.46
CA THR A 252 13.34 -10.96 3.88
C THR A 252 12.31 -10.23 4.72
N ALA A 253 11.59 -10.94 5.58
CA ALA A 253 10.78 -10.31 6.61
C ALA A 253 11.68 -9.84 7.76
N LEU A 254 11.53 -8.58 8.16
CA LEU A 254 12.23 -7.93 9.25
C LEU A 254 11.29 -7.78 10.44
N TYR A 255 11.74 -8.23 11.60
CA TYR A 255 11.06 -8.09 12.89
C TYR A 255 12.03 -7.50 13.91
N LYS A 256 11.50 -7.07 15.07
CA LYS A 256 12.33 -6.49 16.13
C LYS A 256 13.36 -7.50 16.69
N ASP A 257 12.99 -8.78 16.72
CA ASP A 257 13.75 -9.88 17.32
C ASP A 257 14.52 -10.74 16.30
N GLY A 258 14.37 -10.47 15.01
CA GLY A 258 15.08 -11.24 13.98
C GLY A 258 14.61 -10.99 12.56
N THR A 259 15.13 -11.81 11.66
CA THR A 259 14.77 -11.76 10.24
C THR A 259 14.45 -13.16 9.73
N GLU A 260 13.57 -13.24 8.74
CA GLU A 260 13.18 -14.50 8.10
C GLU A 260 13.32 -14.35 6.58
N THR A 261 14.06 -15.26 5.95
CA THR A 261 14.14 -15.29 4.47
C THR A 261 12.88 -15.94 3.91
N LEU A 262 12.19 -15.23 3.02
CA LEU A 262 10.94 -15.69 2.44
C LEU A 262 11.16 -16.39 1.08
N PRO A 263 10.25 -17.29 0.68
CA PRO A 263 10.23 -17.83 -0.68
C PRO A 263 10.29 -16.71 -1.73
N SER A 264 11.05 -16.94 -2.79
CA SER A 264 11.20 -15.98 -3.88
C SER A 264 10.88 -16.65 -5.21
N PRO A 265 10.02 -16.03 -6.04
CA PRO A 265 9.63 -16.60 -7.30
C PRO A 265 10.81 -16.55 -8.28
N PRO A 266 10.84 -17.43 -9.29
CA PRO A 266 11.80 -17.33 -10.36
C PRO A 266 11.65 -15.98 -11.09
N PRO A 267 12.74 -15.43 -11.67
CA PRO A 267 12.65 -14.22 -12.48
C PRO A 267 11.63 -14.38 -13.61
N TYR A 268 10.78 -13.37 -13.80
CA TYR A 268 9.88 -13.29 -14.95
C TYR A 268 10.69 -13.36 -16.24
N ASN A 269 10.30 -14.26 -17.14
CA ASN A 269 10.92 -14.44 -18.44
C ASN A 269 9.91 -14.05 -19.52
N PRO A 270 10.08 -12.89 -20.18
CA PRO A 270 9.13 -12.38 -21.17
C PRO A 270 8.88 -13.33 -22.35
N LYS A 271 9.79 -14.28 -22.62
CA LYS A 271 9.72 -15.20 -23.78
C LYS A 271 8.65 -16.28 -23.70
N LYS A 272 7.83 -16.31 -22.64
CA LYS A 272 6.65 -17.17 -22.53
C LYS A 272 5.32 -16.43 -22.72
N ALA A 273 5.33 -15.11 -22.90
CA ALA A 273 4.14 -14.38 -23.32
C ALA A 273 3.70 -14.93 -24.68
N ILE A 274 2.55 -15.60 -24.68
CA ILE A 274 2.02 -16.33 -25.83
C ILE A 274 1.87 -15.32 -26.97
N VAL A 275 2.66 -15.53 -28.03
CA VAL A 275 2.35 -14.95 -29.34
C VAL A 275 1.00 -15.54 -29.72
N HIS A 276 -0.05 -14.72 -29.65
CA HIS A 276 -1.29 -15.03 -30.36
C HIS A 276 -0.94 -14.99 -31.85
N ASP A 277 -0.59 -16.14 -32.42
CA ASP A 277 -0.62 -16.33 -33.86
C ASP A 277 -2.08 -16.20 -34.28
N GLU A 278 -2.34 -15.16 -35.07
CA GLU A 278 -3.59 -14.92 -35.78
C GLU A 278 -3.94 -16.14 -36.64
N LEU A 279 -5.19 -16.60 -36.53
CA LEU A 279 -5.88 -17.45 -37.52
C LEU A 279 -7.13 -16.72 -38.01
#